data_AF-A0A9D0TG52-F1
#
_entry.id   AF-A0A9D0TG52-F1
#
_cell.length_a   1.000
_cell.length_b   1.000
_cell.length_c   1.000
_cell.angle_alpha   90.00
_cell.angle_beta   90.00
_cell.angle_gamma   90.00
#
_symmetry.space_group_name_H-M   'P 1'
#
loop_
_entity.id
_entity.type
_entity.pdbx_description
1 polymer ?
#
loop_
_entity_poly.entity_id
_entity_poly.type
_entity_poly.pdbx_seq_one_letter_code
_entity_poly.pdbx_strand_id
1 'polypeptide(L)'
;MRRIKGIIFGLVVGIPLGLWFGFNMGKDRPLLSNPFEEATLQEKIKATGDTLIEKSGEVLEKSGQALQKKAQEGESSTLPKQYPQR
;
A
#
# COMPACT_ATOMS: atom_id res chain seq x y z
N MET A 1 25.61 26.94 -7.12
CA MET A 1 24.79 26.11 -8.03
C MET A 1 25.52 24.93 -8.67
N ARG A 2 26.77 25.08 -9.17
CA ARG A 2 27.47 23.99 -9.90
C ARG A 2 27.68 22.71 -9.08
N ARG A 3 28.00 22.81 -7.79
CA ARG A 3 28.19 21.63 -6.92
C ARG A 3 26.89 20.88 -6.61
N ILE A 4 25.81 21.60 -6.32
CA ILE A 4 24.48 21.00 -6.11
C ILE A 4 24.00 20.29 -7.38
N LYS A 5 24.19 20.91 -8.55
CA LYS A 5 23.90 20.27 -9.84
C LYS A 5 24.72 18.99 -10.05
N GLY A 6 26.00 18.98 -9.65
CA GLY A 6 26.84 17.77 -9.69
C GLY A 6 26.37 16.66 -8.73
N ILE A 7 25.94 17.02 -7.52
CA ILE A 7 25.38 16.05 -6.56
C ILE A 7 24.08 15.46 -7.08
N ILE A 8 23.16 16.30 -7.59
CA ILE A 8 21.90 15.83 -8.19
C ILE A 8 22.18 14.94 -9.39
N PHE A 9 23.12 15.32 -10.26
CA PHE A 9 23.49 14.51 -11.42
C PHE A 9 24.10 13.16 -10.99
N GLY A 10 25.00 13.17 -10.01
CA GLY A 10 25.57 11.95 -9.44
C GLY A 10 24.53 11.05 -8.78
N LEU A 11 23.49 11.61 -8.18
CA LEU A 11 22.42 10.86 -7.55
C LEU A 11 21.45 10.28 -8.59
N VAL A 12 21.12 11.06 -9.62
CA VAL A 12 20.27 10.64 -10.76
C VAL A 12 20.93 9.53 -11.58
N VAL A 13 22.25 9.54 -11.72
CA VAL A 13 22.98 8.50 -12.49
C VAL A 13 23.44 7.36 -11.58
N GLY A 14 23.90 7.66 -10.37
CA GLY A 14 24.45 6.69 -9.43
C GLY A 14 23.39 5.76 -8.83
N ILE A 15 22.17 6.25 -8.56
CA ILE A 15 21.10 5.38 -8.03
C ILE A 15 20.68 4.31 -9.06
N PRO A 16 20.34 4.65 -10.31
CA PRO A 16 19.98 3.63 -11.31
C PRO A 16 21.12 2.65 -11.57
N LEU A 17 22.37 3.13 -11.67
CA LEU A 17 23.52 2.25 -11.86
C LEU A 17 23.75 1.35 -10.64
N GLY A 18 23.65 1.88 -9.43
CA GLY A 18 23.79 1.11 -8.19
C GLY A 18 22.72 0.03 -8.05
N LEU A 19 21.46 0.37 -8.37
CA LEU A 19 20.35 -0.60 -8.38
C LEU A 19 20.54 -1.67 -9.46
N TRP A 20 21.00 -1.30 -10.65
CA TRP A 20 21.31 -2.24 -11.74
C TRP A 20 22.38 -3.24 -11.32
N PHE A 21 23.51 -2.76 -10.81
CA PHE A 21 24.63 -3.61 -10.39
C PHE A 21 24.26 -4.47 -9.18
N GLY A 22 23.64 -3.88 -8.16
CA GLY A 22 23.24 -4.60 -6.95
C GLY A 22 22.21 -5.70 -7.22
N PHE A 23 21.23 -5.42 -8.09
CA PHE A 23 20.21 -6.41 -8.43
C PHE A 23 20.76 -7.57 -9.27
N ASN A 24 21.67 -7.29 -10.21
CA ASN A 24 22.27 -8.34 -11.05
C ASN A 24 23.24 -9.23 -10.25
N MET A 25 24.06 -8.68 -9.35
CA MET A 25 24.93 -9.50 -8.47
C MET A 25 24.15 -10.37 -7.49
N GLY A 26 23.03 -9.89 -6.94
CA GLY A 26 22.25 -10.64 -5.95
C GLY A 26 21.44 -11.83 -6.50
N LYS A 27 21.38 -12.01 -7.83
CA LYS A 27 20.55 -13.03 -8.49
C LYS A 27 21.33 -13.98 -9.40
N ASP A 28 22.66 -13.98 -9.36
CA ASP A 28 23.53 -14.77 -10.26
C ASP A 28 23.14 -14.61 -11.74
N ARG A 29 22.70 -13.42 -12.13
CA ARG A 29 22.33 -13.10 -13.52
C ARG A 29 23.48 -12.41 -14.24
N PRO A 30 23.59 -12.55 -15.58
CA PRO A 30 24.58 -11.83 -16.37
C PRO A 30 24.48 -10.33 -16.09
N LEU A 31 25.60 -9.67 -15.80
CA LEU A 31 25.64 -8.25 -15.38
C LEU A 31 25.00 -7.27 -16.40
N LEU A 32 24.87 -7.71 -17.66
CA LEU A 32 24.30 -6.98 -18.78
C LEU A 32 22.84 -7.32 -19.07
N SER A 33 22.24 -8.29 -18.38
CA SER A 33 20.81 -8.57 -18.49
C SER A 33 20.01 -7.41 -17.90
N ASN A 34 18.90 -7.06 -18.55
CA ASN A 34 18.01 -6.02 -18.05
C ASN A 34 17.47 -6.44 -16.67
N PRO A 35 17.83 -5.74 -15.57
CA PRO A 35 17.33 -6.05 -14.23
C PRO A 35 15.81 -5.85 -14.12
N PHE A 36 15.21 -5.19 -15.11
CA PHE A 36 13.78 -4.94 -15.24
C PHE A 36 13.10 -5.82 -16.30
N GLU A 37 13.69 -6.94 -16.74
CA GLU A 37 13.01 -7.96 -17.59
C GLU A 37 11.93 -8.75 -16.79
N GLU A 38 10.96 -7.97 -16.34
CA GLU A 38 9.51 -8.10 -16.48
C GLU A 38 8.72 -9.26 -15.86
N ALA A 39 9.26 -10.46 -15.63
CA ALA A 39 8.41 -11.50 -15.04
C ALA A 39 8.22 -11.28 -13.51
N THR A 40 9.30 -11.33 -12.74
CA THR A 40 9.15 -11.55 -11.29
C THR A 40 8.85 -10.29 -10.47
N LEU A 41 9.30 -9.12 -10.92
CA LEU A 41 9.14 -7.87 -10.15
C LEU A 41 7.77 -7.24 -10.36
N GLN A 42 7.32 -7.14 -11.62
CA GLN A 42 6.03 -6.57 -11.93
C GLN A 42 4.90 -7.46 -11.39
N GLU A 43 5.03 -8.79 -11.50
CA GLU A 43 4.09 -9.72 -10.87
C GLU A 43 4.06 -9.59 -9.35
N LYS A 44 5.23 -9.46 -8.69
CA LYS A 44 5.27 -9.25 -7.22
C LYS A 44 4.63 -7.94 -6.80
N ILE A 45 4.89 -6.86 -7.54
CA ILE A 45 4.31 -5.54 -7.25
C ILE A 45 2.79 -5.60 -7.44
N LYS A 46 2.33 -6.23 -8.52
CA LYS A 46 0.90 -6.39 -8.82
C LYS A 46 0.20 -7.25 -7.76
N ALA A 47 0.75 -8.41 -7.44
CA ALA A 47 0.21 -9.29 -6.40
C ALA A 47 0.17 -8.63 -5.01
N THR A 48 1.23 -7.88 -4.66
CA THR A 48 1.28 -7.13 -3.40
C THR A 48 0.25 -5.99 -3.39
N GLY A 49 0.10 -5.28 -4.52
CA GLY A 49 -0.90 -4.23 -4.71
C GLY A 49 -2.33 -4.75 -4.61
N ASP A 50 -2.66 -5.84 -5.29
CA ASP A 50 -3.99 -6.46 -5.24
C ASP A 50 -4.33 -6.90 -3.80
N THR A 51 -3.38 -7.55 -3.12
CA THR A 51 -3.54 -7.97 -1.70
C THR A 51 -3.75 -6.77 -0.77
N LEU A 52 -3.04 -5.66 -1.00
CA LEU A 52 -3.18 -4.43 -0.22
C LEU A 52 -4.54 -3.78 -0.42
N ILE A 53 -5.04 -3.71 -1.66
CA ILE A 53 -6.35 -3.13 -1.98
C ILE A 53 -7.46 -3.97 -1.36
N GLU A 54 -7.40 -5.29 -1.49
CA GLU A 54 -8.41 -6.20 -0.95
C GLU A 54 -8.49 -6.12 0.58
N LYS A 55 -7.34 -6.15 1.27
CA LYS A 55 -7.28 -5.97 2.73
C LYS A 55 -7.79 -4.58 3.15
N SER A 56 -7.50 -3.55 2.38
CA SER A 56 -7.94 -2.18 2.68
C SER A 56 -9.47 -2.06 2.55
N GLY A 57 -10.06 -2.68 1.52
CA GLY A 57 -11.51 -2.76 1.35
C GLY A 57 -12.20 -3.48 2.49
N GLU A 58 -11.69 -4.65 2.91
CA GLU A 58 -12.26 -5.42 4.02
C GLU A 58 -12.22 -4.65 5.35
N VAL A 59 -11.11 -3.98 5.64
CA VAL A 59 -10.96 -3.16 6.85
C VAL A 59 -11.93 -1.98 6.82
N LEU A 60 -12.08 -1.31 5.67
CA LEU A 60 -12.99 -0.18 5.52
C LEU A 60 -14.45 -0.62 5.68
N GLU A 61 -14.83 -1.75 5.11
CA GLU A 61 -16.18 -2.29 5.21
C GLU A 61 -16.53 -2.70 6.65
N LYS A 62 -15.63 -3.43 7.33
CA LYS A 62 -15.80 -3.78 8.75
C LYS A 62 -15.91 -2.54 9.63
N SER A 63 -15.13 -1.51 9.33
CA SER A 63 -15.19 -0.23 10.05
C SER A 63 -16.54 0.46 9.83
N GLY A 64 -17.05 0.49 8.59
CA GLY A 64 -18.38 1.03 8.27
C GLY A 64 -19.51 0.28 8.98
N GLN A 65 -19.48 -1.05 8.98
CA GLN A 65 -20.48 -1.88 9.68
C GLN A 65 -20.44 -1.67 11.20
N ALA A 66 -19.25 -1.57 11.80
CA ALA A 66 -19.12 -1.29 13.23
C ALA A 66 -19.69 0.07 13.62
N LEU A 67 -19.51 1.10 12.78
CA LEU A 67 -20.10 2.41 12.97
C LEU A 67 -21.62 2.38 12.83
N GLN A 68 -22.15 1.69 11.82
CA GLN A 68 -23.58 1.55 11.60
C GLN A 68 -24.27 0.81 12.76
N LYS A 69 -23.65 -0.27 13.26
CA LYS A 69 -24.15 -1.02 14.41
C LYS A 69 -24.16 -0.16 15.68
N LYS A 70 -23.10 0.60 15.95
CA LYS A 70 -23.05 1.54 17.09
C LYS A 70 -24.07 2.67 16.95
N ALA A 71 -24.32 3.17 15.74
CA ALA A 71 -25.34 4.18 15.50
C ALA A 71 -26.76 3.65 15.78
N GLN A 72 -27.07 2.41 15.38
CA GLN A 72 -28.36 1.76 15.66
C GLN A 72 -28.54 1.39 17.15
N GLU A 73 -27.47 0.96 17.83
CA GLU A 73 -27.49 0.69 19.28
C GLU A 73 -27.69 1.98 20.11
N GLY A 74 -27.14 3.12 19.65
CA GLY A 74 -27.35 4.43 20.28
C GLY A 74 -28.78 4.97 20.15
N GLU A 75 -29.51 4.61 19.08
CA GLU A 75 -30.90 5.05 18.84
C GLU A 75 -31.93 4.27 19.68
N SER A 76 -31.60 3.06 20.12
CA SER A 76 -32.52 2.17 20.86
C SER A 76 -32.68 2.53 22.35
N SER A 77 -31.87 3.46 22.88
CA SER A 77 -31.83 3.78 24.32
C SER A 77 -32.56 5.07 24.72
N THR A 78 -33.17 5.81 23.79
CA THR A 78 -33.75 7.14 24.08
C THR A 78 -35.28 7.21 24.08
N LEU A 79 -36.02 6.11 23.97
CA LEU A 79 -37.49 6.16 24.10
C LEU A 79 -37.93 5.79 25.53
N PRO A 80 -38.48 6.73 26.34
CA PRO A 80 -38.99 6.39 27.66
C PRO A 80 -40.22 5.47 27.51
N LYS A 81 -40.20 4.33 28.19
CA LYS A 81 -41.33 3.39 28.23
C LYS A 81 -42.52 4.04 28.93
N GLN A 82 -43.53 4.43 28.15
CA GLN A 82 -44.80 4.90 28.67
C GLN A 82 -45.64 3.68 29.09
N TYR A 83 -45.98 3.61 30.38
CA TYR A 83 -46.79 2.54 30.99
C TYR A 83 -48.25 2.59 30.50
N PRO A 84 -48.93 1.43 30.36
CA PRO A 84 -50.33 1.42 29.92
C PRO A 84 -51.26 1.89 31.04
N GLN A 85 -52.10 2.88 30.71
CA GLN A 85 -53.26 3.28 31.52
C GLN A 85 -54.32 2.17 31.48
N ARG A 86 -54.84 1.79 32.65
CA ARG A 86 -56.03 0.93 32.81
C ARG A 86 -57.30 1.77 32.84
#